data_AF-A0A6J8BKA7-F1
#
_entry.id   AF-A0A6J8BKA7-F1
#
_cell.length_a   1.000
_cell.length_b   1.000
_cell.length_c   1.000
_cell.angle_alpha   90.00
_cell.angle_beta   90.00
_cell.angle_gamma   90.00
#
_symmetry.space_group_name_H-M   'P 1'
#
loop_
_entity.id
_entity.type
_entity.pdbx_description
1 polymer ?
#
loop_
_entity_poly.entity_id
_entity_poly.type
_entity_poly.pdbx_seq_one_letter_code
_entity_poly.pdbx_strand_id
1 'polypeptide(L)'
;MTATITHIILDAADKCIPNKIITVRKDQPPWLTNEIKKKIRKKNRIHKIAKRRNNSKDWNKFKKIRNEVTNLSNIDDSSTILPVIPFNVSPTINETELNDTEVEDILSIINPSKASDPDLINPKLLKEASAILKSPLCKLFNLSLRSAVFPHQWKRANVSPVFKTNKPNDVKIRPISLLSVISKCMERCVYKHVYNNLKQNKFLSNNQSGFTRGTQQ
;
A
#
# COMPACT_ATOMS: atom_id res chain seq x y z
N MET A 1 -8.05 21.24 -27.94
CA MET A 1 -7.31 20.56 -26.86
C MET A 1 -8.13 20.70 -25.58
N THR A 2 -8.79 19.64 -25.13
CA THR A 2 -9.55 19.68 -23.87
C THR A 2 -8.57 19.69 -22.71
N ALA A 3 -8.56 20.78 -21.93
CA ALA A 3 -7.77 20.85 -20.70
C ALA A 3 -8.24 19.74 -19.77
N THR A 4 -7.34 18.82 -19.43
CA THR A 4 -7.64 17.73 -18.50
C THR A 4 -7.72 18.31 -17.09
N ILE A 5 -8.55 17.73 -16.21
CA ILE A 5 -8.67 18.18 -14.81
C ILE A 5 -7.30 18.27 -14.12
N THR A 6 -6.38 17.39 -14.53
CA THR A 6 -4.99 17.36 -14.11
C THR A 6 -4.25 18.66 -14.40
N HIS A 7 -4.36 19.18 -15.63
CA HIS A 7 -3.70 20.41 -16.04
C HIS A 7 -4.25 21.62 -15.27
N ILE A 8 -5.56 21.66 -15.02
CA ILE A 8 -6.20 22.76 -14.28
C ILE A 8 -5.70 22.80 -12.83
N ILE A 9 -5.62 21.63 -12.18
CA ILE A 9 -5.15 21.53 -10.79
C ILE A 9 -3.67 21.92 -10.68
N LEU A 10 -2.84 21.50 -11.63
CA LEU A 10 -1.40 21.81 -11.62
C LEU A 10 -1.14 23.30 -11.89
N ASP A 11 -1.80 23.91 -12.88
CA ASP A 11 -1.65 25.33 -13.18
C ASP A 11 -2.06 26.23 -12.01
N ALA A 12 -3.13 25.85 -11.30
CA ALA A 12 -3.54 26.56 -10.09
C ALA A 12 -2.53 26.37 -8.94
N ALA A 13 -1.96 25.17 -8.79
CA ALA A 13 -0.98 24.87 -7.75
C ALA A 13 0.32 25.67 -7.95
N ASP A 14 0.85 25.72 -9.16
CA ASP A 14 2.10 26.42 -9.48
C ASP A 14 2.01 27.94 -9.24
N LYS A 15 0.82 28.53 -9.42
CA LYS A 15 0.57 29.96 -9.17
C LYS A 15 0.46 30.30 -7.69
N CYS A 16 -0.02 29.37 -6.87
CA CYS A 16 -0.46 29.67 -5.51
C CYS A 16 0.42 29.05 -4.42
N ILE A 17 1.31 28.10 -4.73
CA ILE A 17 2.01 27.30 -3.73
C ILE A 17 3.53 27.42 -3.87
N PRO A 18 4.24 27.97 -2.87
CA PRO A 18 5.70 28.04 -2.91
C PRO A 18 6.34 26.66 -2.71
N ASN A 19 7.39 26.39 -3.48
CA ASN A 19 8.09 25.11 -3.46
C ASN A 19 8.96 24.91 -2.21
N LYS A 20 8.85 23.73 -1.59
CA LYS A 20 9.71 23.31 -0.47
C LYS A 20 10.14 21.86 -0.63
N ILE A 21 11.45 21.61 -0.55
CA ILE A 21 12.03 20.26 -0.61
C ILE A 21 12.06 19.67 0.80
N ILE A 22 11.49 18.47 0.97
CA ILE A 22 11.45 17.76 2.26
C ILE A 22 11.95 16.34 2.08
N THR A 23 12.88 15.92 2.93
CA THR A 23 13.39 14.54 2.97
C THR A 23 12.56 13.71 3.96
N VAL A 24 11.78 12.76 3.45
CA VAL A 24 10.92 11.88 4.25
C VAL A 24 11.72 10.71 4.81
N ARG A 25 11.75 10.54 6.14
CA ARG A 25 12.35 9.38 6.81
C ARG A 25 11.30 8.27 6.98
N LYS A 26 11.69 7.01 6.75
CA LYS A 26 10.78 5.85 6.86
C LYS A 26 10.61 5.42 8.31
N ASP A 27 9.35 5.31 8.76
CA ASP A 27 9.02 4.67 10.03
C ASP A 27 9.38 3.19 10.03
N GLN A 28 9.65 2.67 11.23
CA GLN A 28 10.01 1.27 11.42
C GLN A 28 8.74 0.39 11.42
N PRO A 29 8.78 -0.79 10.80
CA PRO A 29 7.64 -1.70 10.79
C PRO A 29 7.36 -2.25 12.21
N PRO A 30 6.09 -2.37 12.62
CA PRO A 30 5.68 -2.71 14.00
C PRO A 30 6.08 -4.13 14.45
N TRP A 31 6.21 -5.08 13.51
CA TRP A 31 6.65 -6.46 13.78
C TRP A 31 8.15 -6.58 14.11
N LEU A 32 8.94 -5.52 13.89
CA LEU A 32 10.38 -5.51 14.14
C LEU A 32 10.69 -5.02 15.56
N THR A 33 10.35 -5.86 16.55
CA THR A 33 10.53 -5.57 17.98
C THR A 33 12.00 -5.36 18.34
N ASN A 34 12.25 -4.65 19.45
CA ASN A 34 13.62 -4.40 19.94
C ASN A 34 14.39 -5.70 20.26
N GLU A 35 13.69 -6.76 20.64
CA GLU A 35 14.29 -8.07 20.90
C GLU A 35 14.77 -8.74 19.61
N ILE A 36 13.92 -8.78 18.57
CA ILE A 36 14.26 -9.30 17.25
C ILE A 36 15.44 -8.50 16.66
N LYS A 37 15.45 -7.17 16.81
CA LYS A 37 16.58 -6.31 16.42
C LYS A 37 17.88 -6.68 17.14
N LYS A 38 17.84 -6.91 18.46
CA LYS A 38 19.03 -7.31 19.25
C LYS A 38 19.58 -8.65 18.76
N LYS A 39 18.72 -9.64 18.51
CA LYS A 39 19.12 -10.97 18.00
C LYS A 39 19.70 -10.89 16.58
N ILE A 40 19.10 -10.11 15.68
CA ILE A 40 19.63 -9.87 14.32
C ILE A 40 20.99 -9.17 14.36
N ARG A 41 21.17 -8.15 15.21
CA ARG A 41 22.46 -7.45 15.37
C ARG A 41 23.54 -8.38 15.92
N LYS A 42 23.22 -9.21 16.91
CA LYS A 42 24.12 -10.23 17.48
C LYS A 42 24.57 -11.23 16.41
N LYS A 43 23.63 -11.76 15.62
CA LYS A 43 23.91 -12.63 14.46
C LYS A 43 24.87 -11.97 13.48
N ASN A 44 24.60 -10.73 13.07
CA ASN A 44 25.42 -10.01 12.08
C ASN A 44 26.83 -9.69 12.60
N ARG A 45 26.97 -9.35 13.89
CA ARG A 45 28.27 -9.13 14.53
C ARG A 45 29.13 -10.40 14.51
N ILE A 46 28.53 -11.54 14.85
CA ILE A 46 29.25 -12.82 14.90
C ILE A 46 29.61 -13.30 13.50
N HIS A 47 28.74 -13.08 12.52
CA HIS A 47 29.05 -13.35 11.11
C HIS A 47 30.27 -12.55 10.62
N LYS A 48 30.37 -11.26 10.98
CA LYS A 48 31.54 -10.43 10.64
C LYS A 48 32.83 -10.96 11.30
N ILE A 49 32.76 -11.43 12.55
CA ILE A 49 33.89 -12.02 13.27
C ILE A 49 34.32 -13.34 12.61
N ALA A 50 33.38 -14.23 12.32
CA ALA A 50 33.63 -15.50 11.66
C ALA A 50 34.27 -15.30 10.28
N LYS A 51 33.79 -14.32 9.49
CA LYS A 51 34.35 -13.99 8.18
C LYS A 51 35.77 -13.41 8.27
N ARG A 52 36.09 -12.63 9.32
CA ARG A 52 37.43 -12.05 9.52
C ARG A 52 38.46 -13.07 10.01
N ARG A 53 38.09 -13.90 10.99
CA ARG A 53 39.01 -14.85 11.64
C ARG A 53 39.09 -16.20 10.94
N ASN A 54 38.09 -16.50 10.11
CA ASN A 54 37.96 -17.75 9.35
C ASN A 54 38.16 -19.04 10.19
N ASN A 55 37.73 -19.02 11.45
CA ASN A 55 37.87 -20.13 12.38
C ASN A 55 36.55 -20.92 12.51
N SER A 56 36.65 -22.25 12.52
CA SER A 56 35.53 -23.18 12.75
C SER A 56 34.72 -22.85 14.02
N LYS A 57 35.36 -22.45 15.12
CA LYS A 57 34.67 -22.07 16.37
C LYS A 57 33.71 -20.89 16.19
N ASP A 58 34.14 -19.85 15.46
CA ASP A 58 33.33 -18.66 15.22
C ASP A 58 32.20 -18.95 14.22
N TRP A 59 32.43 -19.82 13.23
CA TRP A 59 31.41 -20.30 12.30
C TRP A 59 30.33 -21.13 12.98
N ASN A 60 30.70 -22.02 13.92
CA ASN A 60 29.74 -22.79 14.71
C ASN A 60 28.88 -21.88 15.61
N LYS A 61 29.49 -20.85 16.21
CA LYS A 61 28.78 -19.84 16.99
C LYS A 61 27.80 -19.02 16.12
N PHE A 62 28.17 -18.70 14.88
CA PHE A 62 27.28 -18.07 13.92
C PHE A 62 26.10 -18.98 13.54
N LYS A 63 26.34 -20.26 13.22
CA LYS A 63 25.29 -21.23 12.85
C LYS A 63 24.23 -21.35 13.95
N LYS A 64 24.66 -21.47 15.22
CA LYS A 64 23.74 -21.55 16.36
C LYS A 64 22.78 -20.36 16.43
N ILE A 65 23.34 -19.15 16.37
CA ILE A 65 22.55 -17.90 16.48
C ILE A 65 21.74 -17.62 15.21
N ARG A 66 22.19 -18.08 14.05
CA ARG A 66 21.39 -18.04 12.82
C ARG A 66 20.13 -18.88 12.98
N ASN A 67 20.26 -20.12 13.45
CA ASN A 67 19.12 -21.04 13.62
C ASN A 67 18.13 -20.52 14.66
N GLU A 68 18.61 -19.95 15.78
CA GLU A 68 17.77 -19.27 16.76
C GLU A 68 16.93 -18.14 16.13
N VAL A 69 17.52 -17.34 15.22
CA VAL A 69 16.80 -16.26 14.53
C VAL A 69 15.82 -16.78 13.48
N THR A 70 16.12 -17.90 12.81
CA THR A 70 15.23 -18.51 11.81
C THR A 70 14.05 -19.24 12.44
N ASN A 71 14.24 -19.91 13.58
CA ASN A 71 13.16 -20.59 14.28
C ASN A 71 12.15 -19.61 14.89
N LEU A 72 12.57 -18.39 15.23
CA LEU A 72 11.65 -17.32 15.64
C LEU A 72 10.70 -16.85 14.52
N SER A 73 10.91 -17.29 13.27
CA SER A 73 10.12 -16.87 12.10
C SER A 73 9.39 -18.01 11.39
N ASN A 74 9.48 -19.25 11.89
CA ASN A 74 8.80 -20.40 11.29
C ASN A 74 7.48 -20.67 12.02
N ILE A 75 6.39 -20.65 11.28
CA ILE A 75 5.06 -21.08 11.73
C ILE A 75 4.84 -22.47 11.10
N ASP A 76 4.41 -23.44 11.91
CA ASP A 76 4.17 -24.82 11.46
C ASP A 76 2.74 -24.95 10.90
N ASP A 77 2.64 -25.04 9.58
CA ASP A 77 1.36 -25.06 8.86
C ASP A 77 0.98 -26.48 8.36
N SER A 78 1.69 -27.54 8.80
CA SER A 78 1.55 -28.89 8.24
C SER A 78 0.20 -29.56 8.50
N SER A 79 -0.60 -29.05 9.43
CA SER A 79 -1.93 -29.55 9.79
C SER A 79 -3.08 -28.76 9.15
N THR A 80 -2.78 -27.80 8.27
CA THR A 80 -3.79 -26.90 7.70
C THR A 80 -4.58 -27.56 6.58
N ILE A 81 -5.87 -27.80 6.81
CA ILE A 81 -6.82 -28.21 5.77
C ILE A 81 -7.42 -26.95 5.14
N LEU A 82 -7.41 -26.86 3.80
CA LEU A 82 -8.02 -25.74 3.10
C LEU A 82 -9.55 -25.77 3.29
N PRO A 83 -10.19 -24.65 3.67
CA PRO A 83 -11.63 -24.61 3.82
C PRO A 83 -12.31 -24.78 2.46
N VAL A 84 -13.34 -25.63 2.41
CA VAL A 84 -14.24 -25.73 1.25
C VAL A 84 -15.02 -24.42 1.18
N ILE A 85 -14.82 -23.65 0.12
CA ILE A 85 -15.51 -22.38 -0.10
C ILE A 85 -16.85 -22.70 -0.78
N PRO A 86 -18.01 -22.55 -0.12
CA PRO A 86 -19.28 -22.70 -0.79
C PRO A 86 -19.39 -21.59 -1.83
N PHE A 87 -19.35 -21.96 -3.11
CA PHE A 87 -19.66 -21.07 -4.21
C PHE A 87 -21.17 -20.82 -4.17
N ASN A 88 -21.60 -19.88 -3.34
CA ASN A 88 -22.98 -19.46 -3.36
C ASN A 88 -23.07 -17.94 -3.46
N VAL A 89 -24.00 -17.56 -4.34
CA VAL A 89 -24.53 -16.23 -4.62
C VAL A 89 -23.73 -15.34 -5.58
N SER A 90 -24.39 -14.97 -6.68
CA SER A 90 -24.10 -13.81 -7.52
C SER A 90 -24.16 -12.55 -6.65
N PRO A 91 -23.03 -11.94 -6.27
CA PRO A 91 -23.05 -10.77 -5.42
C PRO A 91 -23.36 -9.56 -6.30
N THR A 92 -24.64 -9.23 -6.44
CA THR A 92 -25.04 -7.98 -7.09
C THR A 92 -24.84 -6.86 -6.09
N ILE A 93 -23.90 -5.98 -6.38
CA ILE A 93 -23.76 -4.72 -5.66
C ILE A 93 -24.72 -3.74 -6.32
N ASN A 94 -25.68 -3.22 -5.55
CA ASN A 94 -26.60 -2.19 -6.03
C ASN A 94 -25.79 -0.99 -6.55
N GLU A 95 -26.34 -0.23 -7.50
CA GLU A 95 -25.72 0.99 -7.99
C GLU A 95 -25.32 1.89 -6.83
N THR A 96 -24.01 2.15 -6.70
CA THR A 96 -23.45 2.97 -5.62
C THR A 96 -23.30 4.40 -6.10
N GLU A 97 -23.98 5.33 -5.44
CA GLU A 97 -23.74 6.76 -5.61
C GLU A 97 -22.84 7.26 -4.49
N LEU A 98 -21.79 7.99 -4.85
CA LEU A 98 -20.87 8.62 -3.91
C LEU A 98 -21.39 9.98 -3.49
N ASN A 99 -21.13 10.34 -2.23
CA ASN A 99 -21.45 11.67 -1.70
C ASN A 99 -20.18 12.52 -1.50
N ASP A 100 -20.32 13.84 -1.53
CA ASP A 100 -19.22 14.80 -1.35
C ASP A 100 -18.46 14.56 -0.03
N THR A 101 -19.17 14.22 1.04
CA THR A 101 -18.58 13.91 2.36
C THR A 101 -17.68 12.68 2.30
N GLU A 102 -18.08 11.63 1.57
CA GLU A 102 -17.25 10.43 1.42
C GLU A 102 -15.97 10.71 0.66
N VAL A 103 -16.05 11.54 -0.38
CA VAL A 103 -14.88 11.95 -1.17
C VAL A 103 -13.95 12.80 -0.31
N GLU A 104 -14.48 13.74 0.47
CA GLU A 104 -13.71 14.57 1.40
C GLU A 104 -12.99 13.73 2.46
N ASP A 105 -13.68 12.76 3.06
CA ASP A 105 -13.10 11.83 4.03
C ASP A 105 -11.90 11.10 3.43
N ILE A 106 -12.03 10.58 2.21
CA ILE A 106 -10.95 9.89 1.51
C ILE A 106 -9.78 10.82 1.18
N LEU A 107 -10.06 12.05 0.75
CA LEU A 107 -9.04 13.06 0.47
C LEU A 107 -8.26 13.46 1.73
N SER A 108 -8.94 13.59 2.86
CA SER A 108 -8.34 14.01 4.14
C SER A 108 -7.34 12.98 4.70
N ILE A 109 -7.54 11.69 4.42
CA ILE A 109 -6.67 10.59 4.89
C ILE A 109 -5.57 10.21 3.89
N ILE A 110 -5.42 10.96 2.79
CA ILE A 110 -4.29 10.76 1.87
C ILE A 110 -2.98 10.97 2.62
N ASN A 111 -1.99 10.13 2.32
CA ASN A 111 -0.65 10.33 2.84
C ASN A 111 0.07 11.39 1.97
N PRO A 112 0.38 12.59 2.50
CA PRO A 112 0.96 13.69 1.74
C PRO A 112 2.39 13.43 1.27
N SER A 113 3.07 12.43 1.86
CA SER A 113 4.47 12.08 1.52
C SER A 113 4.61 11.08 0.36
N LYS A 114 3.49 10.60 -0.20
CA LYS A 114 3.54 9.67 -1.33
C LYS A 114 3.95 10.39 -2.61
N ALA A 115 4.54 9.63 -3.54
CA ALA A 115 4.91 10.14 -4.84
C ALA A 115 3.69 10.49 -5.69
N SER A 116 3.83 11.56 -6.48
CA SER A 116 2.85 12.07 -7.44
C SER A 116 3.14 11.44 -8.79
N ASP A 117 2.39 10.41 -9.19
CA ASP A 117 2.65 9.69 -10.44
C ASP A 117 1.37 9.04 -10.97
N PRO A 118 1.08 9.04 -12.29
CA PRO A 118 1.74 9.71 -13.42
C PRO A 118 1.25 11.16 -13.69
N ASP A 119 0.23 11.60 -12.96
CA ASP A 119 -0.50 12.84 -13.21
C ASP A 119 0.17 14.08 -12.59
N LEU A 120 1.33 13.94 -11.94
CA LEU A 120 2.10 14.99 -11.25
C LEU A 120 1.39 15.73 -10.11
N ILE A 121 0.10 15.47 -9.85
CA ILE A 121 -0.65 16.09 -8.75
C ILE A 121 -0.12 15.61 -7.40
N ASN A 122 0.32 16.57 -6.58
CA ASN A 122 0.80 16.29 -5.23
C ASN A 122 -0.31 15.79 -4.31
N PRO A 123 -0.16 14.63 -3.63
CA PRO A 123 -1.15 14.16 -2.67
C PRO A 123 -1.41 15.15 -1.53
N LYS A 124 -0.41 15.96 -1.17
CA LYS A 124 -0.55 17.03 -0.18
C LYS A 124 -1.54 18.11 -0.64
N LEU A 125 -1.46 18.51 -1.90
CA LEU A 125 -2.39 19.48 -2.49
C LEU A 125 -3.83 18.99 -2.39
N LEU A 126 -4.07 17.73 -2.79
CA LEU A 126 -5.41 17.13 -2.74
C LEU A 126 -5.97 17.06 -1.32
N LYS A 127 -5.09 16.83 -0.33
CA LYS A 127 -5.46 16.79 1.08
C LYS A 127 -5.78 18.18 1.64
N GLU A 128 -4.98 19.19 1.32
CA GLU A 128 -5.19 20.56 1.81
C GLU A 128 -6.39 21.24 1.11
N ALA A 129 -6.61 20.93 -0.17
CA ALA A 129 -7.73 21.44 -0.95
C ALA A 129 -8.98 20.54 -0.91
N SER A 130 -9.06 19.58 0.03
CA SER A 130 -10.13 18.56 0.06
C SER A 130 -11.54 19.19 0.09
N ALA A 131 -11.72 20.23 0.89
CA ALA A 131 -13.01 20.91 1.05
C ALA A 131 -13.53 21.54 -0.26
N ILE A 132 -12.61 21.99 -1.12
CA ILE A 132 -12.94 22.62 -2.41
C ILE A 132 -13.08 21.55 -3.50
N LEU A 133 -12.20 20.55 -3.50
CA LEU A 133 -12.14 19.53 -4.54
C LEU A 133 -13.18 18.42 -4.38
N LYS A 134 -13.81 18.27 -3.22
CA LYS A 134 -14.77 17.19 -2.96
C LYS A 134 -15.92 17.15 -3.96
N SER A 135 -16.56 18.29 -4.21
CA SER A 135 -17.73 18.37 -5.10
C SER A 135 -17.41 18.09 -6.57
N PRO A 136 -16.38 18.71 -7.20
CA PRO A 136 -16.04 18.40 -8.58
C PRO A 136 -15.55 16.95 -8.74
N LEU A 137 -14.78 16.41 -7.79
CA LEU A 137 -14.32 15.01 -7.86
C LEU A 137 -15.47 14.02 -7.66
N CYS A 138 -16.40 14.29 -6.74
CA CYS A 138 -17.58 13.46 -6.52
C CYS A 138 -18.43 13.33 -7.80
N LYS A 139 -18.74 14.46 -8.44
CA LYS A 139 -19.45 14.47 -9.73
C LYS A 139 -18.72 13.66 -10.80
N LEU A 140 -17.40 13.81 -10.89
CA LEU A 140 -16.56 13.08 -11.84
C LEU A 140 -16.57 11.57 -11.56
N PHE A 141 -16.47 11.15 -10.30
CA PHE A 141 -16.51 9.74 -9.92
C PHE A 141 -17.87 9.12 -10.19
N ASN A 142 -18.96 9.78 -9.82
CA ASN A 142 -20.32 9.30 -10.10
C ASN A 142 -20.59 9.21 -11.61
N LEU A 143 -20.09 10.16 -12.41
CA LEU A 143 -20.16 10.07 -13.87
C LEU A 143 -19.43 8.82 -14.40
N SER A 144 -18.23 8.55 -13.88
CA SER A 144 -17.46 7.35 -14.25
C SER A 144 -18.17 6.04 -13.85
N LEU A 145 -18.79 6.00 -12.66
CA LEU A 145 -19.57 4.84 -12.19
C LEU A 145 -20.82 4.61 -13.04
N ARG A 146 -21.63 5.65 -13.27
CA ARG A 146 -22.87 5.57 -14.06
C ARG A 146 -22.63 5.20 -15.52
N SER A 147 -21.56 5.71 -16.11
CA SER A 147 -21.19 5.38 -17.49
C SER A 147 -20.49 4.03 -17.61
N ALA A 148 -20.10 3.40 -16.49
CA ALA A 148 -19.19 2.26 -16.44
C ALA A 148 -17.86 2.50 -17.22
N VAL A 149 -17.46 3.77 -17.39
CA VAL A 149 -16.23 4.15 -18.08
C VAL A 149 -15.23 4.70 -17.08
N PHE A 150 -14.16 3.94 -16.87
CA PHE A 150 -13.02 4.42 -16.09
C PHE A 150 -12.10 5.29 -16.98
N PRO A 151 -11.72 6.52 -16.55
CA PRO A 151 -10.92 7.43 -17.36
C PRO A 151 -9.61 6.81 -17.84
N HIS A 152 -9.31 6.95 -19.13
CA HIS A 152 -8.09 6.38 -19.71
C HIS A 152 -6.81 6.91 -19.06
N GLN A 153 -6.78 8.18 -18.65
CA GLN A 153 -5.64 8.78 -17.96
C GLN A 153 -5.37 8.08 -16.61
N TRP A 154 -6.42 7.68 -15.89
CA TRP A 154 -6.29 6.99 -14.61
C TRP A 154 -5.88 5.53 -14.75
N LYS A 155 -6.02 4.93 -15.94
CA LYS A 155 -5.49 3.58 -16.24
C LYS A 155 -3.98 3.57 -16.44
N ARG A 156 -3.35 4.73 -16.65
CA ARG A 156 -1.89 4.83 -16.82
C ARG A 156 -1.21 4.77 -15.45
N ALA A 157 -0.07 4.10 -15.41
CA ALA A 157 0.76 4.01 -14.22
C ALA A 157 2.24 4.08 -14.59
N ASN A 158 3.03 4.75 -13.74
CA ASN A 158 4.48 4.67 -13.83
C ASN A 158 4.95 3.37 -13.18
N VAL A 159 5.56 2.48 -13.95
CA VAL A 159 6.07 1.20 -13.45
C VAL A 159 7.51 1.37 -13.00
N SER A 160 7.76 1.27 -11.70
CA SER A 160 9.09 1.38 -11.12
C SER A 160 9.60 0.02 -10.62
N PRO A 161 10.81 -0.41 -11.02
CA PRO A 161 11.42 -1.63 -10.50
C PRO A 161 11.86 -1.43 -9.04
N VAL A 162 11.42 -2.32 -8.15
CA VAL A 162 11.84 -2.32 -6.75
C VAL A 162 12.46 -3.67 -6.40
N PHE A 163 13.63 -3.65 -5.78
CA PHE A 163 14.29 -4.87 -5.33
C PHE A 163 13.43 -5.60 -4.26
N LYS A 164 13.29 -6.91 -4.42
CA LYS A 164 12.62 -7.80 -3.45
C LYS A 164 13.47 -7.97 -2.19
N THR A 165 14.80 -7.92 -2.34
CA THR A 165 15.74 -8.00 -1.21
C THR A 165 16.87 -6.99 -1.37
N ASN A 166 17.40 -6.49 -0.26
CA ASN A 166 18.55 -5.57 -0.26
C ASN A 166 19.90 -6.32 -0.36
N LYS A 167 19.91 -7.56 -0.87
CA LYS A 167 21.13 -8.37 -0.97
C LYS A 167 21.79 -8.10 -2.33
N PRO A 168 23.09 -7.77 -2.38
CA PRO A 168 23.76 -7.39 -3.62
C PRO A 168 23.81 -8.50 -4.68
N ASN A 169 23.66 -9.77 -4.29
CA ASN A 169 23.74 -10.92 -5.21
C ASN A 169 22.38 -11.54 -5.58
N ASP A 170 21.24 -10.97 -5.15
CA ASP A 170 19.91 -11.53 -5.42
C ASP A 170 19.10 -10.52 -6.25
N VAL A 171 19.21 -10.62 -7.58
CA VAL A 171 18.59 -9.70 -8.57
C VAL A 171 17.09 -9.99 -8.76
N LYS A 172 16.38 -10.23 -7.67
CA LYS A 172 14.92 -10.41 -7.72
C LYS A 172 14.27 -9.04 -7.59
N ILE A 173 13.68 -8.56 -8.68
CA ILE A 173 12.99 -7.27 -8.76
C ILE A 173 11.49 -7.54 -8.87
N ARG A 174 10.68 -6.66 -8.29
CA ARG A 174 9.24 -6.62 -8.49
C ARG A 174 8.87 -5.28 -9.15
N PRO A 175 8.10 -5.30 -10.24
CA PRO A 175 7.52 -4.06 -10.78
C PRO A 175 6.46 -3.54 -9.81
N ILE A 176 6.47 -2.24 -9.52
CA ILE A 176 5.42 -1.57 -8.77
C ILE A 176 4.80 -0.51 -9.66
N SER A 177 3.49 -0.60 -9.85
CA SER A 177 2.71 0.39 -10.59
C SER A 177 2.31 1.56 -9.68
N LEU A 178 2.76 2.76 -10.02
CA LEU A 178 2.37 4.00 -9.38
C LEU A 178 1.21 4.62 -10.18
N LEU A 179 -0.01 4.39 -9.69
CA LEU A 179 -1.25 4.96 -10.24
C LEU A 179 -1.50 6.38 -9.73
N SER A 180 -2.29 7.14 -10.49
CA SER A 180 -2.79 8.48 -10.14
C SER A 180 -3.38 8.51 -8.74
N VAL A 181 -3.12 9.60 -8.00
CA VAL A 181 -3.67 9.79 -6.66
C VAL A 181 -5.19 9.90 -6.72
N ILE A 182 -5.72 10.58 -7.75
CA ILE A 182 -7.18 10.72 -7.96
C ILE A 182 -7.81 9.35 -8.27
N SER A 183 -7.16 8.53 -9.11
CA SER A 183 -7.57 7.14 -9.36
C SER A 183 -7.70 6.35 -8.06
N LYS A 184 -6.67 6.38 -7.23
CA LYS A 184 -6.64 5.70 -5.92
C LYS A 184 -7.71 6.22 -4.96
N CYS A 185 -8.09 7.50 -5.05
CA CYS A 185 -9.20 8.05 -4.28
C CYS A 185 -10.53 7.41 -4.70
N MET A 186 -10.81 7.37 -6.01
CA MET A 186 -12.01 6.71 -6.52
C MET A 186 -12.05 5.22 -6.14
N GLU A 187 -10.94 4.51 -6.33
CA GLU A 187 -10.80 3.10 -5.94
C GLU A 187 -11.10 2.90 -4.45
N ARG A 188 -10.66 3.81 -3.58
CA ARG A 188 -10.94 3.76 -2.13
C ARG A 188 -12.40 4.01 -1.80
N CYS A 189 -13.06 4.93 -2.51
CA CYS A 189 -14.50 5.15 -2.37
C CYS A 189 -15.27 3.87 -2.73
N VAL A 190 -14.99 3.30 -3.90
CA VAL A 190 -15.62 2.05 -4.37
C VAL A 190 -15.31 0.89 -3.42
N TYR A 191 -14.05 0.75 -3.00
CA TYR A 191 -13.62 -0.27 -2.04
C TYR A 191 -14.44 -0.21 -0.74
N LYS A 192 -14.74 0.99 -0.22
CA LYS A 192 -15.54 1.14 1.01
C LYS A 192 -16.92 0.49 0.84
N HIS A 193 -17.60 0.76 -0.29
CA HIS A 193 -18.91 0.19 -0.60
C HIS A 193 -18.84 -1.32 -0.80
N VAL A 194 -17.92 -1.79 -1.66
CA VAL A 194 -17.71 -3.22 -1.94
C VAL A 194 -17.38 -3.99 -0.66
N TYR A 195 -16.40 -3.52 0.12
CA TYR A 195 -15.96 -4.18 1.33
C TYR A 195 -17.07 -4.26 2.38
N ASN A 196 -17.84 -3.17 2.55
CA ASN A 196 -18.95 -3.16 3.50
C ASN A 196 -20.06 -4.14 3.09
N ASN A 197 -20.40 -4.22 1.80
CA ASN A 197 -21.35 -5.20 1.28
C ASN A 197 -20.86 -6.64 1.54
N LEU A 198 -19.61 -6.95 1.21
CA LEU A 198 -19.01 -8.26 1.47
C LEU A 198 -19.03 -8.63 2.95
N LYS A 199 -18.77 -7.66 3.83
CA LYS A 199 -18.78 -7.87 5.28
C LYS A 199 -20.20 -8.07 5.82
N GLN A 200 -21.17 -7.25 5.40
CA GLN A 200 -22.58 -7.34 5.84
C GLN A 200 -23.21 -8.68 5.43
N ASN A 201 -22.90 -9.13 4.21
CA ASN A 201 -23.40 -10.39 3.66
C ASN A 201 -22.58 -11.62 4.10
N LYS A 202 -21.61 -11.46 5.01
CA LYS A 202 -20.75 -12.54 5.52
C LYS A 202 -20.02 -13.35 4.43
N PHE A 203 -19.65 -12.69 3.33
CA PHE A 203 -18.86 -13.29 2.26
C PHE A 203 -17.36 -13.41 2.61
N LEU A 204 -16.91 -12.72 3.66
CA LEU A 204 -15.54 -12.82 4.16
C LEU A 204 -15.45 -13.94 5.19
N SER A 205 -14.54 -14.89 4.96
CA SER A 205 -14.25 -15.96 5.92
C SER A 205 -13.68 -15.40 7.23
N ASN A 206 -14.05 -16.03 8.35
CA ASN A 206 -13.47 -15.71 9.67
C ASN A 206 -11.96 -15.99 9.74
N ASN A 207 -11.44 -16.85 8.85
CA ASN A 207 -10.02 -17.18 8.76
C ASN A 207 -9.25 -16.26 7.79
N GLN A 208 -9.91 -15.28 7.15
CA GLN A 208 -9.27 -14.34 6.24
C GLN A 208 -8.53 -13.25 7.03
N SER A 209 -7.22 -13.43 7.23
CA SER A 209 -6.37 -12.46 7.91
C SER A 209 -5.78 -11.39 6.97
N GLY A 210 -5.53 -11.76 5.70
CA GLY A 210 -4.96 -10.87 4.70
C GLY A 210 -5.99 -9.87 4.13
N PHE A 211 -5.58 -8.61 3.99
CA PHE A 211 -6.38 -7.54 3.36
C PHE A 211 -7.72 -7.22 4.06
N THR A 212 -7.86 -7.62 5.32
CA THR A 212 -9.00 -7.30 6.18
C THR A 212 -8.61 -6.23 7.21
N ARG A 213 -9.58 -5.40 7.63
CA ARG A 213 -9.32 -4.36 8.66
C ARG A 213 -9.14 -5.02 10.02
N GLY A 214 -8.09 -4.64 10.76
CA GLY A 214 -7.90 -5.02 12.17
C GLY A 214 -7.08 -6.30 12.41
N THR A 215 -6.65 -6.99 11.36
CA THR A 215 -5.84 -8.22 11.43
C THR A 215 -4.44 -7.96 10.87
N GLN A 216 -3.63 -7.27 11.66
CA GLN A 216 -2.18 -7.47 11.62
C GLN A 216 -1.80 -8.06 12.97
N GLN A 217 -1.69 -9.38 13.04
CA GLN A 217 -0.87 -10.06 14.06
C GLN A 217 0.52 -10.26 13.46
#